data_AF-A0A7V2VIU5-F1
#
_entry.id   AF-A0A7V2VIU5-F1
#
_cell.length_a   1.000
_cell.length_b   1.000
_cell.length_c   1.000
_cell.angle_alpha   90.00
_cell.angle_beta   90.00
_cell.angle_gamma   90.00
#
_symmetry.space_group_name_H-M   'P 1'
#
loop_
_entity.id
_entity.type
_entity.pdbx_description
1 polymer ?
#
loop_
_entity_poly.entity_id
_entity_poly.type
_entity_poly.pdbx_seq_one_letter_code
_entity_poly.pdbx_strand_id
1 'polypeptide(L)' 'MNGLRGQIRATMALGFVSLAGLGLSHLALVDIYHGEPDLSVEWTVLRLSALVFLIFIALSLFTLGRVLQRVR' A
#
# COMPACT_ATOMS: atom_id res chain seq x y z
N MET A 1 8.05 -24.81 -8.47
CA MET A 1 8.51 -23.39 -8.38
C MET A 1 7.51 -22.37 -8.97
N ASN A 2 6.27 -22.75 -9.32
CA ASN A 2 5.32 -21.85 -9.99
C ASN A 2 4.70 -20.79 -9.06
N GLY A 3 4.65 -21.04 -7.74
CA GLY A 3 4.11 -20.10 -6.77
C GLY A 3 4.99 -18.87 -6.52
N LEU A 4 6.32 -18.99 -6.64
CA LEU A 4 7.24 -17.89 -6.32
C LEU A 4 7.13 -16.74 -7.33
N ARG A 5 7.03 -17.06 -8.63
CA ARG A 5 6.80 -16.07 -9.69
C ARG A 5 5.46 -15.35 -9.51
N GLY A 6 4.42 -16.07 -9.08
CA GLY A 6 3.11 -15.49 -8.77
C GLY A 6 3.16 -14.53 -7.59
N GLN A 7 3.84 -14.93 -6.51
CA GLN A 7 4.06 -14.07 -5.33
C GLN A 7 4.83 -12.80 -5.69
N ILE A 8 5.91 -12.91 -6.47
CA ILE A 8 6.69 -11.75 -6.92
C ILE A 8 5.82 -10.79 -7.74
N ARG A 9 5.05 -11.30 -8.72
CA ARG A 9 4.14 -10.46 -9.53
C ARG A 9 3.08 -9.77 -8.66
N ALA A 10 2.49 -10.48 -7.71
CA ALA A 10 1.50 -9.92 -6.80
C ALA A 10 2.09 -8.83 -5.91
N THR A 11 3.28 -9.04 -5.34
CA THR A 11 3.99 -8.04 -4.54
C THR A 11 4.38 -6.82 -5.37
N MET A 12 4.85 -7.01 -6.60
CA MET A 12 5.13 -5.89 -7.51
C MET A 12 3.88 -5.09 -7.84
N ALA A 13 2.76 -5.75 -8.15
CA ALA A 13 1.49 -5.09 -8.41
C ALA A 13 1.02 -4.28 -7.19
N LEU A 14 1.06 -4.88 -5.99
CA LEU A 14 0.75 -4.18 -4.74
C LEU A 14 1.69 -2.99 -4.48
N GLY A 15 2.97 -3.11 -4.84
CA GLY A 15 3.93 -2.01 -4.77
C GLY A 15 3.54 -0.83 -5.67
N PHE A 16 3.16 -1.10 -6.93
CA PHE A 16 2.65 -0.06 -7.83
C PHE A 16 1.36 0.58 -7.33
N VAL A 17 0.41 -0.22 -6.84
CA VAL A 17 -0.85 0.30 -6.26
C VAL A 17 -0.55 1.16 -5.02
N SER A 18 0.45 0.78 -4.21
CA SER A 18 0.89 1.59 -3.07
C SER A 18 1.49 2.92 -3.52
N LEU A 19 2.34 2.94 -4.55
CA LEU A 19 2.87 4.21 -5.06
C LEU A 19 1.77 5.14 -5.58
N ALA A 20 0.77 4.60 -6.28
CA ALA A 20 -0.40 5.37 -6.70
C ALA A 20 -1.20 5.90 -5.49
N GLY A 21 -1.45 5.04 -4.50
CA GLY A 21 -2.12 5.43 -3.24
C GLY A 21 -1.37 6.52 -2.48
N LEU A 22 -0.03 6.55 -2.54
CA LEU A 22 0.78 7.61 -1.91
C LEU A 22 0.51 8.96 -2.60
N GLY A 23 0.51 8.98 -3.93
CA GLY A 23 0.20 10.18 -4.70
C GLY A 23 -1.22 10.68 -4.42
N LEU A 24 -2.20 9.78 -4.40
CA LEU A 24 -3.59 10.11 -4.08
C LEU A 24 -3.75 10.62 -2.64
N SER A 25 -3.03 10.02 -1.68
CA SER A 25 -3.02 10.49 -0.30
C SER A 25 -2.43 11.89 -0.18
N HIS A 26 -1.36 12.19 -0.92
CA HIS A 26 -0.77 13.53 -0.95
C HIS A 26 -1.77 14.56 -1.48
N LEU A 27 -2.46 14.28 -2.59
CA LEU A 27 -3.48 15.18 -3.13
C LEU A 27 -4.64 15.38 -2.13
N ALA A 28 -5.17 14.30 -1.57
CA ALA A 28 -6.23 14.38 -0.56
C ALA A 28 -5.82 15.19 0.67
N LEU A 29 -4.56 15.08 1.14
CA LEU A 29 -4.05 15.88 2.25
C LEU A 29 -3.91 17.36 1.88
N VAL A 30 -3.54 17.67 0.64
CA VAL A 30 -3.48 19.04 0.13
C VAL A 30 -4.89 19.65 0.08
N ASP A 31 -5.89 18.91 -0.35
CA ASP A 31 -7.28 19.40 -0.40
C ASP A 31 -7.85 19.60 1.01
N ILE A 32 -7.57 18.68 1.94
CA ILE A 32 -7.87 18.86 3.38
C ILE A 32 -7.19 20.12 3.94
N TYR A 33 -5.94 20.37 3.56
CA TYR A 33 -5.20 21.56 4.01
C TYR A 33 -5.81 22.86 3.49
N HIS A 34 -6.34 22.88 2.27
CA HIS A 34 -7.04 24.04 1.71
C HIS A 34 -8.40 24.31 2.39
N GLY A 35 -8.88 23.40 3.22
CA GLY A 35 -10.08 23.60 4.03
C GLY A 35 -11.38 23.54 3.22
N GLU A 36 -11.43 22.66 2.20
CA GLU A 36 -12.64 22.46 1.41
C GLU A 36 -13.83 22.03 2.30
N PRO A 37 -15.07 22.43 1.93
CA PRO A 37 -16.25 22.23 2.77
C PRO A 37 -16.73 20.77 2.85
N ASP A 38 -16.48 19.96 1.82
CA ASP A 38 -16.76 18.52 1.81
C ASP A 38 -15.44 17.76 1.65
N LEU A 39 -15.06 17.03 2.70
CA LEU A 39 -13.81 16.25 2.75
C LEU A 39 -14.06 14.73 2.71
N SER A 40 -15.29 14.32 2.39
CA SER A 40 -15.72 12.91 2.50
C SER A 40 -14.95 11.99 1.56
N VAL A 41 -14.59 12.47 0.37
CA VAL A 41 -13.84 11.72 -0.65
C VAL A 41 -12.39 11.57 -0.22
N GLU A 42 -11.77 12.64 0.25
CA GLU A 42 -10.38 12.75 0.69
C GLU A 42 -10.12 11.79 1.85
N TRP A 43 -11.01 11.78 2.85
CA TRP A 43 -10.93 10.81 3.95
C TRP A 43 -11.13 9.37 3.50
N THR A 44 -11.97 9.13 2.50
CA THR A 44 -12.15 7.79 1.93
C THR A 44 -10.89 7.33 1.20
N VAL A 45 -10.27 8.21 0.41
CA VAL A 45 -9.00 7.96 -0.29
C VAL A 45 -7.89 7.66 0.71
N LEU A 46 -7.81 8.41 1.81
CA LEU A 46 -6.83 8.16 2.87
C LEU A 46 -7.03 6.80 3.54
N ARG A 47 -8.27 6.43 3.86
CA ARG A 47 -8.59 5.12 4.46
C ARG A 47 -8.24 3.96 3.51
N LEU A 48 -8.59 4.08 2.24
CA LEU A 48 -8.27 3.06 1.23
C LEU A 48 -6.76 2.93 1.03
N SER A 49 -6.04 4.05 0.93
CA SER A 49 -4.59 4.05 0.79
C SER A 49 -3.90 3.44 2.01
N ALA A 50 -4.36 3.79 3.22
CA ALA A 50 -3.84 3.22 4.46
C ALA A 50 -4.01 1.69 4.51
N LEU A 51 -5.17 1.17 4.07
CA LEU A 51 -5.42 -0.26 4.01
C LEU A 51 -4.50 -0.97 3.01
N VAL A 52 -4.30 -0.38 1.83
CA VAL A 52 -3.34 -0.89 0.82
C VAL A 52 -1.92 -0.94 1.39
N PHE A 53 -1.47 0.13 2.05
CA PHE A 53 -0.14 0.18 2.67
C PHE A 53 0.02 -0.89 3.75
N LEU A 54 -0.98 -1.04 4.61
CA LEU A 54 -0.95 -2.02 5.68
C LEU A 54 -0.82 -3.44 5.12
N ILE A 55 -1.61 -3.78 4.10
CA ILE A 55 -1.53 -5.09 3.44
C ILE A 55 -0.16 -5.29 2.81
N PHE A 56 0.36 -4.31 2.07
CA PHE A 56 1.66 -4.40 1.42
C PHE A 56 2.80 -4.56 2.43
N ILE A 57 2.81 -3.77 3.51
CA ILE A 57 3.81 -3.82 4.57
C ILE A 57 3.74 -5.18 5.28
N ALA A 58 2.55 -5.64 5.68
CA ALA A 58 2.37 -6.92 6.37
C ALA A 58 2.88 -8.09 5.52
N LEU A 59 2.54 -8.12 4.23
CA LEU A 59 3.00 -9.16 3.30
C LEU A 59 4.52 -9.10 3.05
N SER A 60 5.08 -7.89 2.97
CA SER A 60 6.52 -7.69 2.80
C SER A 60 7.29 -8.19 4.02
N LEU A 61 6.86 -7.82 5.23
CA LEU A 61 7.46 -8.29 6.48
C LEU A 61 7.31 -9.81 6.66
N PHE A 62 6.13 -10.36 6.33
CA PHE A 62 5.92 -11.81 6.37
C PHE A 62 6.86 -12.55 5.42
N THR A 63 7.03 -12.05 4.20
CA THR A 63 7.93 -12.64 3.21
C THR A 63 9.38 -12.56 3.67
N LEU A 64 9.82 -11.39 4.16
CA LEU A 64 11.17 -11.21 4.71
C LEU A 64 11.41 -12.14 5.91
N GLY A 65 10.46 -12.26 6.83
CA GLY A 65 10.55 -13.17 7.98
C GLY A 65 10.66 -14.63 7.57
N ARG A 66 9.87 -15.06 6.57
CA ARG A 66 9.95 -16.42 5.99
C ARG A 66 11.30 -16.68 5.33
N VAL A 67 11.87 -15.70 4.62
CA VAL A 67 13.18 -15.83 3.98
C VAL A 67 14.29 -15.88 5.03
N LEU A 68 14.24 -15.01 6.04
CA LEU A 68 15.23 -14.97 7.12
C LEU A 68 15.30 -16.30 7.89
N GLN A 69 14.15 -16.94 8.14
CA GLN A 69 14.10 -18.26 8.80
C GLN A 69 14.67 -19.40 7.94
N ARG A 70 14.74 -19.26 6.62
CA ARG A 70 15.31 -20.28 5.71
C ARG A 70 16.81 -20.16 5.51
N VAL A 71 17.36 -18.98 5.78
CA VAL A 71 18.81 -18.72 5.69
C VAL A 71 19.55 -19.14 6.96
N ARG A 72 18.81 -19.31 8.07
CA ARG A 72 19.32 -19.81 9.36
C ARG A 72 19.28 -21.32 9.43
#